data_AF-A0A6M0BV68-F1
#
_entry.id   AF-A0A6M0BV68-F1
#
_cell.length_a   1.000
_cell.length_b   1.000
_cell.length_c   1.000
_cell.angle_alpha   90.00
_cell.angle_beta   90.00
_cell.angle_gamma   90.00
#
_symmetry.space_group_name_H-M   'P 1'
#
loop_
_entity.id
_entity.type
_entity.pdbx_description
1 polymer ?
#
loop_
_entity_poly.entity_id
_entity_poly.type
_entity_poly.pdbx_seq_one_letter_code
_entity_poly.pdbx_strand_id
1 'polypeptide(L)' 'GRVIYEGNSWRAKCDDESSTIAAHEKVIVVRREGNTLFVLPENLLNSSVYLPHQSQLR' A
#
# COMPACT_ATOMS: atom_id res chain seq x y z
N GLY A 1 -2.24 -6.92 -6.37
CA GLY A 1 -2.54 -8.21 -5.72
C GLY A 1 -3.90 -8.19 -5.04
N ARG A 2 -4.07 -9.02 -4.01
CA ARG A 2 -5.26 -9.07 -3.15
C ARG A 2 -4.83 -8.95 -1.69
N VAL A 3 -5.64 -8.28 -0.87
CA VAL A 3 -5.45 -8.19 0.59
C VAL A 3 -6.72 -8.60 1.31
N ILE A 4 -6.61 -8.94 2.59
CA ILE A 4 -7.78 -9.06 3.46
C ILE A 4 -7.96 -7.75 4.22
N TYR A 5 -9.10 -7.10 4.02
CA TYR A 5 -9.47 -5.87 4.69
C TYR A 5 -10.93 -5.98 5.17
N GLU A 6 -11.14 -5.74 6.47
CA GLU A 6 -12.44 -5.93 7.14
C GLU A 6 -13.05 -7.32 6.86
N GLY A 7 -12.22 -8.36 6.94
CA GLY A 7 -12.64 -9.75 6.72
C GLY A 7 -12.91 -10.14 5.26
N ASN A 8 -12.78 -9.20 4.31
CA ASN A 8 -13.08 -9.42 2.91
C ASN A 8 -11.82 -9.36 2.04
N SER A 9 -11.87 -10.00 0.87
CA SER A 9 -10.77 -9.97 -0.08
C SER A 9 -10.91 -8.82 -1.06
N TRP A 10 -9.97 -7.87 -1.02
CA TRP A 10 -9.99 -6.65 -1.81
C TRP A 10 -8.90 -6.66 -2.88
N ARG A 11 -9.16 -6.00 -4.01
CA ARG A 11 -8.10 -5.67 -4.96
C ARG A 11 -7.18 -4.62 -4.33
N ALA A 12 -5.88 -4.84 -4.42
CA ALA A 12 -4.89 -3.91 -3.89
C ALA A 12 -3.75 -3.63 -4.89
N LYS A 13 -3.23 -2.40 -4.85
CA LYS A 13 -2.03 -1.96 -5.56
C LYS A 13 -1.03 -1.39 -4.54
N CYS A 14 0.25 -1.74 -4.66
CA CYS A 14 1.30 -1.08 -3.88
C CYS A 14 1.38 0.38 -4.33
N ASP A 15 1.36 1.32 -3.39
CA ASP A 15 1.46 2.74 -3.71
C ASP A 15 2.89 3.18 -4.02
N ASP A 16 3.86 2.37 -3.63
CA ASP A 16 5.25 2.54 -4.00
C ASP A 16 5.62 1.55 -5.11
N GLU A 17 5.92 2.07 -6.30
CA GLU A 17 6.27 1.26 -7.47
C GLU A 17 7.63 0.56 -7.35
N SER A 18 8.49 1.02 -6.43
CA SER A 18 9.80 0.41 -6.16
C SER A 18 9.74 -0.70 -5.12
N SER A 19 8.65 -0.77 -4.35
CA SER A 19 8.46 -1.74 -3.29
C SER A 19 7.69 -2.98 -3.78
N THR A 20 8.20 -4.15 -3.42
CA THR A 20 7.50 -5.42 -3.61
C THR A 20 6.90 -5.87 -2.30
N ILE A 21 5.64 -6.31 -2.31
CA ILE A 21 4.95 -6.87 -1.15
C ILE A 21 4.85 -8.38 -1.36
N ALA A 22 5.42 -9.17 -0.44
CA ALA A 22 5.31 -10.62 -0.47
C ALA A 22 3.91 -11.09 -0.07
N ALA A 23 3.55 -12.32 -0.46
CA ALA A 23 2.30 -12.92 0.02
C ALA A 23 2.31 -13.01 1.57
N HIS A 24 1.16 -12.72 2.19
CA HIS A 24 0.97 -12.70 3.66
C HIS A 24 1.72 -11.60 4.41
N GLU A 25 2.43 -10.70 3.72
CA GLU A 25 3.01 -9.53 4.34
C GLU A 25 1.90 -8.54 4.77
N LYS A 26 2.07 -7.96 5.96
CA LYS A 26 1.13 -6.96 6.48
C LYS A 26 1.32 -5.64 5.77
N VAL A 27 0.20 -4.99 5.49
CA VAL A 27 0.16 -3.72 4.78
C VAL A 27 -0.80 -2.77 5.46
N ILE A 28 -0.56 -1.48 5.29
CA ILE A 28 -1.49 -0.42 5.66
C ILE A 28 -2.20 0.12 4.42
N VAL A 29 -3.47 0.50 4.57
CA VAL A 29 -4.22 1.19 3.51
C VAL A 29 -3.92 2.68 3.62
N VAL A 30 -3.44 3.29 2.52
CA VAL A 30 -3.12 4.73 2.48
C VAL A 30 -4.16 5.54 1.72
N ARG A 31 -4.80 4.95 0.70
CA ARG A 31 -5.96 5.52 0.03
C ARG A 31 -6.80 4.45 -0.67
N ARG A 32 -7.94 4.86 -1.21
CA ARG A 32 -8.84 4.03 -2.00
C ARG A 32 -9.28 4.76 -3.26
N GLU A 33 -9.26 4.04 -4.39
CA GLU A 33 -9.81 4.53 -5.66
C GLU A 33 -10.78 3.48 -6.20
N GLY A 34 -12.07 3.83 -6.23
CA GLY A 34 -13.14 2.91 -6.64
C GLY A 34 -13.17 1.64 -5.78
N ASN A 35 -12.83 0.49 -6.39
CA ASN A 35 -12.76 -0.81 -5.72
C ASN A 35 -11.32 -1.34 -5.59
N THR A 36 -10.34 -0.43 -5.55
CA THR A 36 -8.92 -0.74 -5.37
C THR A 36 -8.40 -0.02 -4.14
N LEU A 37 -7.78 -0.78 -3.23
CA LEU A 37 -7.04 -0.23 -2.10
C LEU A 37 -5.59 0.02 -2.52
N PHE A 38 -5.07 1.19 -2.20
CA PHE A 38 -3.65 1.48 -2.31
C PHE A 38 -3.02 1.23 -0.95
N VAL A 39 -1.95 0.44 -0.96
CA VAL A 39 -1.36 -0.10 0.26
C VAL A 39 0.15 0.08 0.26
N LEU A 40 0.74 0.12 1.45
CA LEU A 40 2.18 0.08 1.66
C LEU A 40 2.54 -1.03 2.66
N PRO A 41 3.71 -1.66 2.52
CA PRO A 41 4.25 -2.52 3.57
C PRO A 41 4.26 -1.82 4.94
N GLU A 42 3.78 -2.51 5.99
CA GLU A 42 3.72 -1.95 7.35
C GLU A 42 5.10 -1.59 7.90
N ASN A 43 6.15 -2.32 7.50
CA ASN A 43 7.53 -2.11 7.94
C ASN A 43 8.14 -0.77 7.49
N LEU A 44 7.56 -0.10 6.48
CA LEU A 44 8.01 1.23 6.03
C LEU A 44 7.71 2.34 7.05
N LEU A 45 6.74 2.12 7.94
CA LEU A 45 6.33 3.08 8.97
C LEU A 45 7.30 3.15 10.16
N ASN A 46 8.21 2.18 10.27
CA ASN A 46 9.19 2.13 11.35
C ASN A 46 10.36 3.11 11.13
N SER A 47 10.45 3.72 9.95
CA SER A 47 11.40 4.80 9.66
C SER A 47 10.66 6.12 9.71
N SER A 48 11.10 7.04 10.57
CA SER A 48 10.41 8.27 10.98
C SER A 48 10.10 9.29 9.87
N VAL A 49 10.28 8.93 8.59
CA VAL A 49 10.04 9.77 7.42
C VAL A 49 9.70 8.87 6.22
N TYR A 50 8.46 8.36 6.13
CA TYR A 50 7.97 7.89 4.83
C TYR A 50 7.58 9.12 4.00
N LEU A 51 8.46 9.53 3.09
CA LEU A 51 8.13 10.48 2.04
C LEU A 51 7.64 9.66 0.85
N PRO A 52 6.32 9.57 0.59
CA PRO A 52 5.86 9.05 -0.68
C PRO A 52 6.54 9.89 -1.76
N HIS A 53 7.22 9.22 -2.70
CA HIS A 53 7.88 9.88 -3.81
C HIS A 53 6.85 10.81 -4.47
N GLN A 54 7.05 12.12 -4.38
CA GLN A 54 6.18 13.12 -4.99
C GLN A 54 6.38 13.09 -6.50
N SER A 55 5.94 12.02 -7.14
CA SER A 55 5.78 11.93 -8.59
C SER A 55 4.47 12.62 -9.00
N GLN A 56 4.19 13.80 -8.44
CA GLN A 56 3.13 14.74 -8.81
C GLN A 56 3.62 16.18 -8.58
N LEU A 57 4.73 16.53 -9.24
CA LEU A 57 4.99 17.90 -9.67
C LEU A 57 5.15 17.85 -11.20
N ARG A 58 4.01 17.86 -11.89
CA ARG A 58 3.88 18.39 -13.25
C ARG A 58 2.79 19.43 -13.24
#